data_AF-A0A836RNX1-F1
#
_entry.id   AF-A0A836RNX1-F1
#
_cell.length_a   1.000
_cell.length_b   1.000
_cell.length_c   1.000
_cell.angle_alpha   90.00
_cell.angle_beta   90.00
_cell.angle_gamma   90.00
#
_symmetry.space_group_name_H-M   'P 1'
#
loop_
_entity.id
_entity.type
_entity.pdbx_description
1 polymer ?
#
loop_
_entity_poly.entity_id
_entity_poly.type
_entity_poly.pdbx_seq_one_letter_code
_entity_poly.pdbx_strand_id
1 'polypeptide(L)'
;VRRQFKEIKGLMEGRAEPDYERAVDICTGSAQKEMMIPALLAILMPIITGIILGGDGVVGLLIGALVSGFAMAIFMANTGGAWDNAKKFIEKGNLGGKGSDCHKAGVVGDTVGDPMKDASGPSLNILIKLMSMVSIVFAALMIKLVIIK
;
A
#
# COMPACT_ATOMS: atom_id res chain seq x y z
N VAL A 1 -14.22 16.64 -1.77
CA VAL A 1 -13.43 17.86 -2.07
C VAL A 1 -14.01 18.70 -3.21
N ARG A 2 -13.84 18.37 -4.50
CA ARG A 2 -14.30 19.23 -5.63
C ARG A 2 -15.80 19.60 -5.56
N ARG A 3 -16.66 18.64 -5.25
CA ARG A 3 -18.10 18.85 -5.02
C ARG A 3 -18.37 19.92 -3.97
N GLN A 4 -17.72 19.80 -2.80
CA GLN A 4 -17.91 20.74 -1.69
C GLN A 4 -17.49 22.16 -2.05
N PHE A 5 -16.34 22.34 -2.72
CA PHE A 5 -15.91 23.67 -3.18
C PHE A 5 -16.85 24.29 -4.22
N LYS A 6 -17.60 23.49 -4.98
CA LYS A 6 -18.56 23.97 -5.98
C LYS A 6 -19.93 24.29 -5.38
N GLU A 7 -20.38 23.50 -4.42
CA GLU A 7 -21.77 23.53 -3.91
C GLU A 7 -21.93 24.31 -2.60
N ILE A 8 -20.92 24.32 -1.72
CA ILE A 8 -21.00 24.98 -0.41
C ILE A 8 -20.57 26.45 -0.54
N LYS A 9 -21.55 27.35 -0.50
CA LYS A 9 -21.32 28.81 -0.52
C LYS A 9 -20.56 29.23 0.74
N GLY A 10 -19.58 30.12 0.62
CA GLY A 10 -18.78 30.57 1.76
C GLY A 10 -17.55 29.72 2.05
N LEU A 11 -17.41 28.53 1.43
CA LEU A 11 -16.34 27.59 1.78
C LEU A 11 -14.97 28.05 1.30
N MET A 12 -14.88 28.58 0.07
CA MET A 12 -13.63 29.14 -0.47
C MET A 12 -13.24 30.43 0.26
N GLU A 13 -14.22 31.21 0.73
CA GLU A 13 -13.98 32.41 1.53
C GLU A 13 -13.71 32.12 3.01
N GLY A 14 -13.74 30.85 3.45
CA GLY A 14 -13.49 30.45 4.84
C GLY A 14 -14.62 30.81 5.82
N ARG A 15 -15.83 31.05 5.32
CA ARG A 15 -17.03 31.44 6.10
C ARG A 15 -18.00 30.30 6.35
N ALA A 16 -17.79 29.14 5.74
CA ALA A 16 -18.59 27.94 5.92
C ALA A 16 -17.71 26.76 6.31
N GLU A 17 -18.25 25.86 7.14
CA GLU A 17 -17.54 24.65 7.55
C GLU A 17 -17.63 23.58 6.45
N PRO A 18 -16.52 22.90 6.11
CA PRO A 18 -16.54 21.76 5.21
C PRO A 18 -17.14 20.52 5.88
N ASP A 19 -17.71 19.66 5.04
CA ASP A 19 -18.23 18.36 5.45
C ASP A 19 -17.09 17.34 5.53
N TYR A 20 -16.50 17.21 6.73
CA TYR A 20 -15.42 16.26 7.01
C TYR A 20 -15.92 14.81 7.15
N GLU A 21 -17.12 14.62 7.71
CA GLU A 21 -17.73 13.31 7.94
C GLU A 21 -17.78 12.51 6.64
N ARG A 22 -18.25 13.13 5.55
CA ARG A 22 -18.32 12.46 4.25
C ARG A 22 -16.96 12.03 3.71
N ALA A 23 -15.89 12.79 3.98
CA ALA A 23 -14.54 12.40 3.56
C ALA A 23 -14.05 11.18 4.36
N VAL A 24 -14.31 11.17 5.66
CA VAL A 24 -14.00 10.04 6.55
C VAL A 24 -14.76 8.78 6.12
N ASP A 25 -16.05 8.90 5.82
CA ASP A 25 -16.89 7.77 5.39
C ASP A 25 -16.37 7.12 4.11
N ILE A 26 -16.00 7.93 3.10
CA ILE A 26 -15.47 7.43 1.83
C ILE A 26 -14.17 6.66 2.06
N CYS A 27 -13.24 7.25 2.83
CA CYS A 27 -11.96 6.62 3.14
C CYS A 27 -12.15 5.32 3.93
N THR A 28 -13.01 5.34 4.95
CA THR A 28 -13.27 4.20 5.84
C THR A 28 -13.90 3.04 5.08
N GLY A 29 -14.98 3.31 4.33
CA GLY A 29 -15.67 2.27 3.57
C GLY A 29 -14.79 1.65 2.48
N SER A 30 -13.98 2.46 1.81
CA SER A 30 -13.05 1.97 0.78
C SER A 30 -11.92 1.16 1.38
N ALA A 31 -11.30 1.63 2.48
CA ALA A 31 -10.22 0.92 3.15
C ALA A 31 -10.66 -0.47 3.62
N GLN A 32 -11.82 -0.57 4.28
CA GLN A 32 -12.34 -1.85 4.76
C GLN A 32 -12.59 -2.85 3.63
N LYS A 33 -13.16 -2.38 2.51
CA LYS A 33 -13.46 -3.24 1.37
C LYS A 33 -12.20 -3.72 0.65
N GLU A 34 -11.27 -2.81 0.36
CA GLU A 34 -10.07 -3.13 -0.42
C GLU A 34 -9.03 -3.92 0.38
N MET A 35 -9.00 -3.83 1.71
CA MET A 35 -8.11 -4.62 2.57
C MET A 35 -8.40 -6.13 2.54
N MET A 36 -9.62 -6.54 2.19
CA MET A 36 -10.02 -7.95 2.17
C MET A 36 -9.20 -8.76 1.16
N ILE A 37 -8.96 -8.20 -0.03
CA ILE A 37 -8.31 -8.94 -1.11
C ILE A 37 -6.85 -9.27 -0.77
N PRO A 38 -5.99 -8.30 -0.38
CA PRO A 38 -4.61 -8.60 0.02
C PRO A 38 -4.52 -9.56 1.21
N ALA A 39 -5.41 -9.43 2.20
CA ALA A 39 -5.43 -10.30 3.37
C ALA A 39 -5.76 -11.75 3.00
N LEU A 40 -6.77 -11.96 2.14
CA LEU A 40 -7.13 -13.29 1.66
C LEU A 40 -6.02 -13.90 0.81
N LEU A 41 -5.38 -13.12 -0.06
CA LEU A 41 -4.24 -13.60 -0.86
C LEU A 41 -3.10 -14.09 0.04
N ALA A 42 -2.76 -13.35 1.09
CA ALA A 42 -1.71 -13.72 2.04
C ALA A 42 -1.94 -15.07 2.73
N ILE A 43 -3.20 -15.42 2.99
CA ILE A 43 -3.59 -16.64 3.69
C ILE A 43 -3.76 -17.80 2.72
N LEU A 44 -4.46 -17.57 1.60
CA LEU A 44 -4.84 -18.63 0.67
C LEU A 44 -3.67 -19.09 -0.21
N MET A 45 -2.76 -18.19 -0.62
CA MET A 45 -1.69 -18.55 -1.55
C MET A 45 -0.74 -19.64 -1.01
N PRO A 46 -0.25 -19.57 0.24
CA PRO A 46 0.56 -20.65 0.80
C PRO A 46 -0.19 -21.98 0.90
N ILE A 47 -1.46 -21.95 1.32
CA ILE A 47 -2.29 -23.17 1.48
C ILE A 47 -2.52 -23.85 0.13
N ILE A 48 -2.96 -23.08 -0.87
CA ILE A 48 -3.22 -23.59 -2.22
C ILE A 48 -1.92 -24.16 -2.82
N THR A 49 -0.82 -23.42 -2.68
CA THR A 49 0.50 -23.86 -3.18
C THR A 49 0.95 -25.14 -2.50
N GLY A 50 0.78 -25.26 -1.18
CA GLY A 50 1.17 -26.47 -0.45
C GLY A 50 0.30 -27.68 -0.74
N ILE A 51 -0.99 -27.50 -1.02
CA ILE A 51 -1.87 -28.60 -1.44
C ILE A 51 -1.50 -29.08 -2.86
N ILE A 52 -1.21 -28.16 -3.78
CA ILE A 52 -0.94 -28.50 -5.18
C ILE A 52 0.50 -29.00 -5.37
N LEU A 53 1.50 -28.24 -4.90
CA LEU A 53 2.92 -28.45 -5.18
C LEU A 53 3.71 -29.01 -3.99
N GLY A 54 3.08 -29.22 -2.84
CA GLY A 54 3.74 -29.72 -1.64
C GLY A 54 4.68 -28.72 -0.97
N GLY A 55 5.48 -29.25 -0.04
CA GLY A 55 6.41 -28.46 0.78
C GLY A 55 7.44 -27.70 -0.07
N ASP A 56 7.99 -28.34 -1.09
CA ASP A 56 9.00 -27.73 -1.97
C ASP A 56 8.42 -26.53 -2.74
N GLY A 57 7.17 -26.63 -3.21
CA GLY A 57 6.47 -25.52 -3.84
C GLY A 57 6.25 -24.34 -2.88
N VAL A 58 5.90 -24.62 -1.62
CA VAL A 58 5.77 -23.57 -0.59
C VAL A 58 7.11 -22.91 -0.29
N VAL A 59 8.20 -23.69 -0.21
CA VAL A 59 9.55 -23.13 -0.04
C VAL A 59 9.91 -22.21 -1.21
N GLY A 60 9.64 -22.65 -2.45
CA GLY A 60 9.83 -21.83 -3.64
C GLY A 60 9.02 -20.52 -3.62
N LEU A 61 7.73 -20.60 -3.23
CA LEU A 61 6.87 -19.43 -3.07
C LEU A 61 7.43 -18.45 -2.03
N LEU A 62 7.85 -18.94 -0.86
CA LEU A 62 8.37 -18.09 0.22
C LEU A 62 9.69 -17.43 -0.17
N ILE A 63 10.61 -18.16 -0.79
CA ILE A 63 11.88 -17.59 -1.28
C ILE A 63 11.61 -16.54 -2.36
N GLY A 64 10.76 -16.86 -3.34
CA GLY A 64 10.40 -15.95 -4.42
C GLY A 64 9.74 -14.67 -3.91
N ALA A 65 8.79 -14.79 -2.98
CA ALA A 65 8.13 -13.66 -2.34
C ALA A 65 9.10 -12.82 -1.51
N LEU A 66 10.05 -13.44 -0.81
CA LEU A 66 11.07 -12.74 -0.04
C LEU A 66 11.96 -11.89 -0.96
N VAL A 67 12.59 -12.50 -1.98
CA VAL A 67 13.57 -11.78 -2.81
C VAL A 67 12.93 -10.68 -3.66
N SER A 68 11.76 -10.95 -4.23
CA SER A 68 11.05 -9.97 -5.06
C SER A 68 10.34 -8.91 -4.22
N GLY A 69 9.61 -9.34 -3.18
CA GLY A 69 8.82 -8.46 -2.33
C GLY A 69 9.69 -7.52 -1.50
N PHE A 70 10.82 -8.00 -0.96
CA PHE A 70 11.74 -7.15 -0.19
C PHE A 70 12.37 -6.06 -1.05
N ALA A 71 12.85 -6.40 -2.26
CA ALA A 71 13.41 -5.42 -3.18
C ALA A 71 12.38 -4.35 -3.56
N MET A 72 11.14 -4.77 -3.85
CA MET A 72 10.04 -3.84 -4.14
C MET A 72 9.66 -2.98 -2.93
N ALA A 73 9.63 -3.54 -1.72
CA ALA A 73 9.30 -2.82 -0.50
C ALA A 73 10.29 -1.66 -0.25
N ILE A 74 11.59 -1.93 -0.38
CA ILE A 74 12.64 -0.90 -0.25
C ILE A 74 12.50 0.16 -1.33
N PHE A 75 12.33 -0.27 -2.58
CA PHE A 75 12.16 0.66 -3.71
C PHE A 75 10.99 1.61 -3.47
N MET A 76 9.83 1.08 -3.08
CA MET A 76 8.62 1.86 -2.84
C MET A 76 8.79 2.85 -1.68
N ALA A 77 9.34 2.39 -0.54
CA ALA A 77 9.55 3.23 0.63
C ALA A 77 10.53 4.38 0.34
N ASN A 78 11.68 4.07 -0.27
CA ASN A 78 12.71 5.06 -0.54
C ASN A 78 12.29 6.05 -1.62
N THR A 79 11.63 5.58 -2.69
CA THR A 79 11.20 6.45 -3.78
C THR A 79 10.11 7.41 -3.31
N GLY A 80 9.10 6.92 -2.60
CA GLY A 80 8.05 7.79 -2.06
C GLY A 80 8.59 8.77 -1.01
N GLY A 81 9.50 8.34 -0.13
CA GLY A 81 10.16 9.22 0.83
C GLY A 81 11.04 10.29 0.16
N ALA A 82 11.73 9.93 -0.93
CA ALA A 82 12.53 10.88 -1.70
C ALA A 82 11.64 11.94 -2.37
N TRP A 83 10.50 11.56 -2.94
CA TRP A 83 9.58 12.53 -3.55
C TRP A 83 8.93 13.47 -2.52
N ASP A 84 8.52 12.98 -1.34
CA ASP A 84 8.02 13.86 -0.27
C ASP A 84 9.10 14.84 0.20
N ASN A 85 10.33 14.35 0.40
CA ASN A 85 11.45 15.20 0.81
C ASN A 85 11.83 16.22 -0.26
N ALA A 86 11.78 15.85 -1.55
CA ALA A 86 11.99 16.78 -2.65
C ALA A 86 10.91 17.88 -2.67
N LYS A 87 9.64 17.53 -2.50
CA LYS A 87 8.54 18.50 -2.37
C LYS A 87 8.80 19.44 -1.19
N LYS A 88 9.11 18.92 0.00
CA LYS A 88 9.44 19.71 1.21
C LYS A 88 10.65 20.63 0.99
N PHE A 89 11.65 20.18 0.24
CA PHE A 89 12.82 20.99 -0.11
C PHE A 89 12.45 22.20 -0.97
N ILE A 90 11.54 22.01 -1.94
CA ILE A 90 11.01 23.09 -2.79
C ILE A 90 10.14 24.05 -1.95
N GLU A 91 9.31 23.51 -1.06
CA GLU A 91 8.45 24.31 -0.15
C GLU A 91 9.22 25.22 0.78
N LYS A 92 10.48 24.89 1.10
CA LYS A 92 11.42 25.73 1.86
C LYS A 92 12.03 26.88 1.05
N GLY A 93 11.69 27.00 -0.24
CA GLY A 93 12.12 28.12 -1.09
C GLY A 93 13.36 27.86 -1.94
N ASN A 94 13.96 26.67 -1.86
CA ASN A 94 15.22 26.38 -2.56
C ASN A 94 15.09 26.30 -4.10
N LEU A 95 13.88 26.16 -4.63
CA LEU A 95 13.58 26.02 -6.06
C LEU A 95 12.26 26.73 -6.42
N GLY A 96 12.17 28.02 -6.10
CA GLY A 96 11.00 28.86 -6.44
C GLY A 96 9.84 28.84 -5.45
N GLY A 97 9.86 27.96 -4.44
CA GLY A 97 8.89 28.00 -3.34
C GLY A 97 7.49 27.49 -3.70
N LYS A 98 6.56 27.64 -2.75
CA LYS A 98 5.17 27.18 -2.90
C LYS A 98 4.45 27.90 -4.05
N GLY A 99 3.71 27.14 -4.85
CA GLY A 99 2.94 27.65 -6.00
C GLY A 99 3.73 27.75 -7.31
N SER A 100 5.06 27.59 -7.27
CA SER A 100 5.90 27.48 -8.46
C SER A 100 5.60 26.20 -9.27
N ASP A 101 6.02 26.16 -10.53
CA ASP A 101 5.83 24.96 -11.36
C ASP A 101 6.68 23.78 -10.86
N CYS A 102 7.86 24.05 -10.29
CA CYS A 102 8.64 23.05 -9.57
C CYS A 102 7.87 22.48 -8.38
N HIS A 103 7.17 23.31 -7.60
CA HIS A 103 6.35 22.85 -6.48
C HIS A 103 5.19 21.98 -6.95
N LYS A 104 4.47 22.38 -8.00
CA LYS A 104 3.40 21.54 -8.58
C LYS A 104 3.92 20.19 -9.05
N ALA A 105 5.08 20.14 -9.72
CA ALA A 105 5.71 18.89 -10.14
C ALA A 105 6.11 18.02 -8.93
N GLY A 106 6.66 18.64 -7.87
CA GLY A 106 6.98 17.95 -6.61
C GLY A 106 5.74 17.37 -5.92
N VAL A 107 4.62 18.11 -5.91
CA VAL A 107 3.32 17.62 -5.39
C VAL A 107 2.84 16.41 -6.19
N VAL A 108 2.95 16.42 -7.52
CA VAL A 108 2.58 15.26 -8.35
C VAL A 108 3.45 14.05 -7.98
N GLY A 109 4.76 14.22 -7.86
CA GLY A 109 5.66 13.13 -7.45
C GLY A 109 5.32 12.55 -6.07
N ASP A 110 5.02 13.42 -5.10
CA ASP A 110 4.61 13.00 -3.76
C ASP A 110 3.28 12.22 -3.78
N THR A 111 2.28 12.69 -4.53
CA THR A 111 0.99 11.98 -4.64
C THR A 111 1.10 10.60 -5.30
N VAL A 112 2.09 10.40 -6.17
CA VAL A 112 2.42 9.06 -6.72
C VAL A 112 3.13 8.22 -5.65
N GLY A 113 3.99 8.84 -4.84
CA GLY A 113 4.76 8.20 -3.78
C GLY A 113 3.95 7.82 -2.53
N ASP A 114 2.84 8.51 -2.23
CA ASP A 114 1.98 8.26 -1.06
C ASP A 114 1.49 6.80 -0.98
N PRO A 115 0.82 6.23 -2.01
CA PRO A 115 0.39 4.84 -1.95
C PRO A 115 1.58 3.86 -1.92
N MET A 116 2.75 4.27 -2.43
CA MET A 116 3.94 3.43 -2.42
C MET A 116 4.56 3.35 -1.02
N LYS A 117 4.79 4.49 -0.37
CA LYS A 117 5.51 4.55 0.93
C LYS A 117 4.61 4.28 2.13
N ASP A 118 3.32 4.58 2.06
CA ASP A 118 2.42 4.51 3.22
C ASP A 118 1.47 3.30 3.19
N ALA A 119 1.25 2.69 2.02
CA ALA A 119 0.37 1.53 1.89
C ALA A 119 1.12 0.29 1.38
N SER A 120 1.51 0.25 0.11
CA SER A 120 2.01 -0.97 -0.53
C SER A 120 3.38 -1.40 -0.01
N GLY A 121 4.35 -0.47 0.06
CA GLY A 121 5.72 -0.76 0.48
C GLY A 121 5.81 -1.38 1.87
N PRO A 122 5.25 -0.76 2.92
CA PRO A 122 5.23 -1.34 4.26
C PRO A 122 4.45 -2.67 4.33
N SER A 123 3.35 -2.79 3.58
CA SER A 123 2.50 -3.99 3.60
C SER A 123 3.18 -5.23 3.02
N LEU A 124 4.11 -5.08 2.07
CA LEU A 124 4.88 -6.21 1.52
C LEU A 124 5.69 -6.95 2.60
N ASN A 125 6.24 -6.22 3.57
CA ASN A 125 6.97 -6.83 4.69
C ASN A 125 6.06 -7.68 5.58
N ILE A 126 4.83 -7.21 5.81
CA ILE A 126 3.81 -7.95 6.57
C ILE A 126 3.35 -9.17 5.79
N LEU A 127 3.12 -9.02 4.47
CA LEU A 127 2.72 -10.09 3.58
C LEU A 127 3.69 -11.29 3.64
N ILE A 128 5.00 -11.03 3.51
CA ILE A 128 6.03 -12.07 3.53
C ILE A 128 6.05 -12.82 4.87
N LYS A 129 5.94 -12.09 6.00
CA LYS A 129 5.91 -12.69 7.34
C LYS A 129 4.64 -13.50 7.57
N LEU A 130 3.49 -12.96 7.16
CA LEU A 130 2.20 -13.62 7.31
C LEU A 130 2.14 -14.92 6.50
N MET A 131 2.60 -14.89 5.24
CA MET A 131 2.69 -16.10 4.41
C MET A 131 3.57 -17.17 5.06
N SER A 132 4.73 -16.78 5.60
CA SER A 132 5.63 -17.70 6.31
C SER A 132 4.95 -18.33 7.54
N MET A 133 4.24 -17.54 8.34
CA MET A 133 3.50 -18.03 9.51
C MET A 133 2.38 -18.99 9.11
N VAL A 134 1.58 -18.65 8.10
CA VAL A 134 0.52 -19.51 7.57
C VAL A 134 1.10 -20.83 7.06
N SER A 135 2.21 -20.79 6.30
CA SER A 135 2.88 -22.00 5.82
C SER A 135 3.26 -22.96 6.94
N ILE A 136 3.79 -22.43 8.06
CA ILE A 136 4.19 -23.26 9.20
C ILE A 136 2.97 -23.82 9.93
N VAL A 137 1.97 -22.99 10.22
CA VAL A 137 0.76 -23.40 10.96
C VAL A 137 0.00 -24.49 10.20
N PHE A 138 -0.08 -24.38 8.87
CA PHE A 138 -0.82 -25.32 8.04
C PHE A 138 0.05 -26.45 7.47
N ALA A 139 1.33 -26.55 7.83
CA ALA A 139 2.27 -27.53 7.27
C ALA A 139 1.74 -28.97 7.35
N ALA A 140 1.27 -29.40 8.52
CA ALA A 140 0.73 -30.75 8.71
C ALA A 140 -0.51 -31.02 7.86
N LEU A 141 -1.38 -30.01 7.68
CA LEU A 141 -2.55 -30.11 6.82
C LEU A 141 -2.14 -30.26 5.35
N MET A 142 -1.22 -29.41 4.89
CA MET A 142 -0.74 -29.41 3.50
C MET A 142 -0.08 -30.74 3.14
N ILE A 143 0.81 -31.27 3.99
CA ILE A 143 1.47 -32.57 3.77
C ILE A 143 0.45 -33.71 3.63
N LYS A 144 -0.63 -33.69 4.42
CA LYS A 144 -1.67 -34.73 4.38
C LYS A 144 -2.54 -34.66 3.12
N LEU A 145 -2.76 -33.46 2.59
CA LEU A 145 -3.66 -33.19 1.46
C LEU A 145 -2.94 -32.97 0.14
N VAL A 146 -1.62 -33.15 0.10
CA VAL A 146 -0.78 -32.99 -1.10
C VAL A 146 -1.31 -33.84 -2.25
N ILE A 147 -1.50 -33.20 -3.41
CA ILE A 147 -2.00 -33.83 -4.63
C ILE A 147 -0.85 -34.36 -5.48
N ILE A 148 0.22 -33.58 -5.64
CA ILE A 148 1.42 -33.98 -6.39
C ILE A 148 2.40 -34.61 -5.40
N LYS A 149 2.52 -35.95 -5.44
CA LYS A 149 3.51 -36.70 -4.66
C LYS A 149 4.84 -36.81 -5.39
#